data_AF-A0A3A8L3L0-F1
#
_entry.id   AF-A0A3A8L3L0-F1
#
_cell.length_a   1.000
_cell.length_b   1.000
_cell.length_c   1.000
_cell.angle_alpha   90.00
_cell.angle_beta   90.00
_cell.angle_gamma   90.00
#
_symmetry.space_group_name_H-M   'P 1'
#
loop_
_entity.id
_entity.type
_entity.pdbx_description
1 polymer ?
#
loop_
_entity_poly.entity_id
_entity_poly.type
_entity_poly.pdbx_seq_one_letter_code
_entity_poly.pdbx_strand_id
1 'polypeptide(L)'
;MAASDTLPQDHPLPAILGFVGFRRRSGRYGSATQLLWNRLENDASIYELCKVREDLTEADRVILDQCHQRLAVARRCLDRQFGRWSFSFWQIIHEVDGLLLLVMPRHMLLPHALEIQQQFERRVTDSAQKALWLGAERTSGPLSQCVRVLRGEAPASSDPDASLPEAERLARCRHVLWGAQGVINDRVDKTFWQLSINVSIQVLSTLLLITLSLLALLGFNRSLVTTWPDALVPQGLLLLSLMGAAGAVVSNMLSKERFVVATGATSRFFAYHLLVKPVIGAFAALTLLLVEQSNLLLAVVPRGLANDAGNNSALLNIVVKDWRAVFFALAALSVVAGYFADRFLSSIMNNVLSRLLGQSEKLLPSSAPPEAGATSRRTEPK
;
A
#
# COMPACT_ATOMS: atom_id res chain seq x y z
N MET A 1 1.73 -20.72 8.92
CA MET A 1 1.00 -21.98 8.67
C MET A 1 -0.08 -22.08 9.73
N ALA A 2 -1.33 -21.90 9.35
CA ALA A 2 -2.45 -21.99 10.29
C ALA A 2 -2.82 -23.46 10.46
N ALA A 3 -3.09 -23.89 11.70
CA ALA A 3 -3.42 -25.25 12.09
C ALA A 3 -4.79 -25.77 11.58
N SER A 4 -5.36 -25.15 10.54
CA SER A 4 -6.65 -25.48 9.96
C SER A 4 -6.61 -26.54 8.85
N ASP A 5 -5.41 -26.88 8.35
CA ASP A 5 -5.24 -27.78 7.20
C ASP A 5 -5.22 -29.28 7.57
N THR A 6 -5.35 -29.64 8.86
CA THR A 6 -5.18 -31.03 9.34
C THR A 6 -6.45 -31.73 9.80
N LEU A 7 -7.64 -31.13 9.65
CA LEU A 7 -8.87 -31.81 10.03
C LEU A 7 -9.45 -32.64 8.87
N PRO A 8 -9.67 -33.97 9.05
CA PRO A 8 -10.27 -34.83 8.04
C PRO A 8 -11.68 -34.37 7.68
N GLN A 9 -12.03 -34.47 6.39
CA GLN A 9 -13.30 -34.03 5.81
C GLN A 9 -14.55 -34.75 6.36
N ASP A 10 -14.35 -35.86 7.09
CA ASP A 10 -15.43 -36.81 7.42
C ASP A 10 -16.07 -36.61 8.80
N HIS A 11 -15.70 -35.56 9.55
CA HIS A 11 -16.38 -35.23 10.81
C HIS A 11 -17.27 -33.98 10.65
N PRO A 12 -18.57 -34.06 10.98
CA PRO A 12 -19.41 -32.88 11.04
C PRO A 12 -18.82 -31.92 12.08
N LEU A 13 -18.63 -30.66 11.67
CA LEU A 13 -18.13 -29.59 12.54
C LEU A 13 -18.99 -29.55 13.82
N PRO A 14 -18.39 -29.43 15.02
CA PRO A 14 -19.13 -29.28 16.26
C PRO A 14 -20.18 -28.18 16.10
N ALA A 15 -21.43 -28.46 16.48
CA ALA A 15 -22.56 -27.53 16.31
C ALA A 15 -22.27 -26.12 16.85
N ILE A 16 -21.39 -26.02 17.85
CA ILE A 16 -20.86 -24.77 18.42
C ILE A 16 -20.25 -23.84 17.36
N LEU A 17 -19.54 -24.34 16.34
CA LEU A 17 -18.98 -23.51 15.27
C LEU A 17 -20.08 -22.95 14.35
N GLY A 18 -21.21 -23.65 14.22
CA GLY A 18 -22.40 -23.15 13.53
C GLY A 18 -23.07 -21.99 14.30
N PHE A 19 -23.01 -21.99 15.63
CA PHE A 19 -23.51 -20.90 16.47
C PHE A 19 -22.59 -19.66 16.48
N VAL A 20 -21.30 -19.84 16.22
CA VAL A 20 -20.31 -18.74 16.06
C VAL A 20 -20.32 -18.16 14.62
N GLY A 21 -21.29 -18.56 13.80
CA GLY A 21 -21.43 -18.03 12.43
C GLY A 21 -20.42 -18.58 11.44
N PHE A 22 -19.58 -19.57 11.80
CA PHE A 22 -18.63 -20.21 10.88
C PHE A 22 -19.36 -21.11 9.88
N ARG A 23 -20.02 -20.50 8.90
CA ARG A 23 -20.59 -21.22 7.75
C ARG A 23 -19.50 -21.34 6.71
N ARG A 24 -18.84 -22.51 6.66
CA ARG A 24 -17.84 -22.83 5.61
C ARG A 24 -18.54 -22.82 4.24
N ARG A 25 -18.60 -21.66 3.58
CA ARG A 25 -19.22 -21.48 2.27
C ARG A 25 -18.30 -22.07 1.19
N SER A 26 -18.47 -23.37 0.91
CA SER A 26 -17.88 -24.14 -0.20
C SER A 26 -16.35 -24.17 -0.30
N GLY A 27 -15.79 -25.32 -0.67
CA GLY A 27 -14.35 -25.52 -0.91
C GLY A 27 -13.75 -24.74 -2.10
N ARG A 28 -14.42 -23.70 -2.61
CA ARG A 28 -14.00 -22.91 -3.79
C ARG A 28 -13.30 -21.59 -3.45
N TYR A 29 -13.30 -21.15 -2.19
CA TYR A 29 -12.69 -19.88 -1.79
C TYR A 29 -11.39 -20.10 -1.02
N GLY A 30 -10.33 -19.40 -1.44
CA GLY A 30 -9.04 -19.41 -0.75
C GLY A 30 -9.12 -18.84 0.67
N SER A 31 -8.12 -19.17 1.49
CA SER A 31 -8.05 -18.77 2.92
C SER A 31 -8.19 -17.27 3.15
N ALA A 32 -7.68 -16.43 2.24
CA ALA A 32 -7.81 -14.98 2.33
C ALA A 32 -9.26 -14.49 2.18
N THR A 33 -10.03 -15.07 1.26
CA THR A 33 -11.44 -14.71 1.06
C THR A 33 -12.29 -15.16 2.26
N GLN A 34 -11.95 -16.29 2.88
CA GLN A 34 -12.61 -16.76 4.10
C GLN A 34 -12.42 -15.77 5.26
N LEU A 35 -11.23 -15.17 5.41
CA LEU A 35 -10.99 -14.14 6.42
C LEU A 35 -11.88 -12.90 6.22
N LEU A 36 -12.09 -12.46 4.96
CA LEU A 36 -12.97 -11.33 4.65
C LEU A 36 -14.43 -11.65 4.96
N TRP A 37 -14.88 -12.87 4.64
CA TRP A 37 -16.21 -13.34 4.99
C TRP A 37 -16.42 -13.41 6.50
N ASN A 38 -15.46 -13.97 7.24
CA ASN A 38 -15.52 -14.03 8.70
C ASN A 38 -15.63 -12.63 9.31
N ARG A 39 -14.90 -11.64 8.75
CA ARG A 39 -15.00 -10.26 9.21
C ARG A 39 -16.41 -9.70 8.97
N LEU A 40 -16.94 -9.86 7.75
CA LEU A 40 -18.30 -9.41 7.43
C LEU A 40 -19.35 -10.07 8.33
N GLU A 41 -19.25 -11.38 8.56
CA GLU A 41 -20.19 -12.13 9.40
C GLU A 41 -20.11 -11.71 10.87
N ASN A 42 -18.90 -11.42 11.37
CA ASN A 42 -18.73 -10.85 12.70
C ASN A 42 -19.47 -9.51 12.84
N ASP A 43 -19.25 -8.58 11.92
CA ASP A 43 -19.86 -7.24 12.01
C ASP A 43 -21.38 -7.31 11.80
N ALA A 44 -21.85 -8.24 10.95
CA ALA A 44 -23.28 -8.55 10.81
C ALA A 44 -23.90 -9.12 12.09
N SER A 45 -23.17 -9.97 12.82
CA SER A 45 -23.66 -10.51 14.10
C SER A 45 -23.79 -9.44 15.17
N ILE A 46 -22.81 -8.52 15.24
CA ILE A 46 -22.87 -7.35 16.15
C ILE A 46 -24.04 -6.44 15.76
N TYR A 47 -24.26 -6.22 14.46
CA TYR A 47 -25.42 -5.47 13.97
C TYR A 47 -26.75 -6.07 14.46
N GLU A 48 -26.94 -7.38 14.31
CA GLU A 48 -28.18 -8.05 14.75
C GLU A 48 -28.37 -7.95 16.28
N LEU A 49 -27.28 -8.07 17.06
CA LEU A 49 -27.32 -7.88 18.51
C LEU A 49 -27.75 -6.44 18.89
N CYS A 50 -27.27 -5.44 18.17
CA CYS A 50 -27.67 -4.05 18.38
C CYS A 50 -29.12 -3.80 17.99
N LYS A 51 -29.64 -4.48 16.97
CA LYS A 51 -30.99 -4.30 16.43
C LYS A 51 -32.10 -4.84 17.34
N VAL A 52 -31.83 -5.93 18.07
CA VAL A 52 -32.84 -6.59 18.93
C VAL A 52 -33.10 -5.82 20.23
N ARG A 53 -32.34 -4.77 20.51
CA ARG A 53 -32.49 -3.94 21.72
C ARG A 53 -33.80 -3.16 21.74
N GLU A 54 -34.41 -3.12 22.92
CA GLU A 54 -35.68 -2.41 23.16
C GLU A 54 -35.48 -0.90 23.38
N ASP A 55 -34.27 -0.48 23.79
CA ASP A 55 -33.93 0.89 24.17
C ASP A 55 -33.38 1.75 23.01
N LEU A 56 -33.74 1.43 21.77
CA LEU A 56 -33.26 2.14 20.58
C LEU A 56 -33.99 3.47 20.35
N THR A 57 -33.23 4.55 20.21
CA THR A 57 -33.77 5.85 19.75
C THR A 57 -33.97 5.88 18.24
N GLU A 58 -34.72 6.85 17.73
CA GLU A 58 -34.87 7.03 16.27
C GLU A 58 -33.53 7.31 15.57
N ALA A 59 -32.63 8.05 16.24
CA ALA A 59 -31.27 8.27 15.72
C ALA A 59 -30.49 6.95 15.60
N ASP A 60 -30.60 6.07 16.59
CA ASP A 60 -29.97 4.75 16.57
C ASP A 60 -30.51 3.88 15.42
N ARG A 61 -31.83 3.93 15.16
CA ARG A 61 -32.47 3.21 14.05
C ARG A 61 -31.94 3.66 12.69
N VAL A 62 -31.75 4.97 12.50
CA VAL A 62 -31.15 5.51 11.27
C VAL A 62 -29.71 5.03 11.09
N ILE A 63 -28.90 5.01 12.16
CA ILE A 63 -27.53 4.51 12.10
C ILE A 63 -27.51 3.01 11.77
N LEU A 64 -28.41 2.22 12.38
CA LEU A 64 -28.53 0.79 12.09
C LEU A 64 -28.95 0.53 10.64
N ASP A 65 -29.88 1.32 10.08
CA ASP A 65 -30.23 1.20 8.67
C ASP A 65 -29.03 1.48 7.76
N GLN A 66 -28.24 2.50 8.08
CA GLN A 66 -26.99 2.78 7.38
C GLN A 66 -25.97 1.63 7.49
N CYS A 67 -25.83 0.99 8.65
CA CYS A 67 -25.01 -0.21 8.82
C CYS A 67 -25.51 -1.35 7.92
N HIS A 68 -26.83 -1.59 7.90
CA HIS A 68 -27.44 -2.64 7.09
C HIS A 68 -27.17 -2.44 5.59
N GLN A 69 -27.38 -1.22 5.09
CA GLN A 69 -27.11 -0.86 3.70
C GLN A 69 -25.64 -1.10 3.34
N ARG A 70 -24.71 -0.67 4.20
CA ARG A 70 -23.26 -0.85 4.00
C ARG A 70 -22.83 -2.32 4.05
N LEU A 71 -23.33 -3.09 5.01
CA LEU A 71 -23.10 -4.54 5.08
C LEU A 71 -23.61 -5.26 3.83
N ALA A 72 -24.76 -4.85 3.28
CA ALA A 72 -25.28 -5.39 2.02
C ALA A 72 -24.40 -5.02 0.82
N VAL A 73 -23.81 -3.81 0.78
CA VAL A 73 -22.81 -3.45 -0.23
C VAL A 73 -21.55 -4.30 -0.07
N ALA A 74 -21.01 -4.42 1.15
CA ALA A 74 -19.84 -5.23 1.44
C ALA A 74 -20.03 -6.71 1.04
N ARG A 75 -21.21 -7.27 1.31
CA ARG A 75 -21.60 -8.62 0.85
C ARG A 75 -21.63 -8.73 -0.68
N ARG A 76 -22.21 -7.75 -1.38
CA ARG A 76 -22.20 -7.72 -2.85
C ARG A 76 -20.80 -7.57 -3.44
N CYS A 77 -19.91 -6.86 -2.76
CA CYS A 77 -18.49 -6.85 -3.09
C CYS A 77 -17.91 -8.26 -2.95
N LEU A 78 -18.33 -9.00 -1.91
CA LEU A 78 -17.85 -10.35 -1.65
C LEU A 78 -18.37 -11.43 -2.61
N ASP A 79 -19.58 -11.26 -3.15
CA ASP A 79 -20.20 -12.26 -4.01
C ASP A 79 -19.67 -12.23 -5.46
N ARG A 80 -18.92 -11.20 -5.85
CA ARG A 80 -18.38 -11.08 -7.23
C ARG A 80 -17.17 -11.99 -7.45
N GLN A 81 -17.35 -13.03 -8.26
CA GLN A 81 -16.32 -14.05 -8.57
C GLN A 81 -15.09 -13.51 -9.29
N PHE A 82 -15.21 -12.43 -10.07
CA PHE A 82 -14.10 -11.90 -10.88
C PHE A 82 -13.79 -10.44 -10.53
N GLY A 83 -12.58 -10.23 -10.01
CA GLY A 83 -11.82 -8.99 -10.09
C GLY A 83 -12.55 -7.71 -9.67
N ARG A 84 -12.53 -7.40 -8.37
CA ARG A 84 -12.46 -6.04 -7.79
C ARG A 84 -12.50 -6.14 -6.26
N TRP A 85 -11.45 -6.74 -5.74
CA TRP A 85 -11.27 -6.97 -4.32
C TRP A 85 -10.02 -6.25 -3.90
N SER A 86 -10.14 -5.16 -3.14
CA SER A 86 -9.06 -4.76 -2.23
C SER A 86 -9.36 -3.51 -1.42
N PHE A 87 -10.06 -2.51 -1.94
CA PHE A 87 -10.13 -1.21 -1.24
C PHE A 87 -11.52 -0.83 -0.76
N SER A 88 -12.51 -0.82 -1.65
CA SER A 88 -13.88 -0.41 -1.28
C SER A 88 -14.47 -1.31 -0.18
N PHE A 89 -14.10 -2.59 -0.13
CA PHE A 89 -14.56 -3.49 0.93
C PHE A 89 -14.10 -3.04 2.32
N TRP A 90 -12.79 -2.83 2.52
CA TRP A 90 -12.24 -2.46 3.82
C TRP A 90 -12.74 -1.11 4.29
N GLN A 91 -12.82 -0.13 3.38
CA GLN A 91 -13.40 1.17 3.70
C GLN A 91 -14.86 1.04 4.18
N ILE A 92 -15.69 0.24 3.48
CA ILE A 92 -17.08 0.02 3.88
C ILE A 92 -17.16 -0.68 5.24
N ILE A 93 -16.32 -1.69 5.49
CA ILE A 93 -16.28 -2.40 6.78
C ILE A 93 -15.85 -1.47 7.91
N HIS A 94 -14.80 -0.68 7.70
CA HIS A 94 -14.32 0.31 8.68
C HIS A 94 -15.37 1.39 8.98
N GLU A 95 -16.17 1.79 7.99
CA GLU A 95 -17.33 2.67 8.21
C GLU A 95 -18.40 1.98 9.07
N VAL A 96 -18.70 0.71 8.81
CA VAL A 96 -19.64 -0.08 9.63
C VAL A 96 -19.14 -0.21 11.07
N ASP A 97 -17.86 -0.54 11.27
CA ASP A 97 -17.23 -0.60 12.60
C ASP A 97 -17.41 0.70 13.37
N GLY A 98 -17.17 1.83 12.70
CA GLY A 98 -17.36 3.14 13.29
C GLY A 98 -18.83 3.40 13.69
N LEU A 99 -19.78 3.11 12.81
CA LEU A 99 -21.20 3.33 13.08
C LEU A 99 -21.72 2.41 14.20
N LEU A 100 -21.24 1.17 14.26
CA LEU A 100 -21.60 0.24 15.32
C LEU A 100 -21.16 0.76 16.69
N LEU A 101 -19.99 1.41 16.82
CA LEU A 101 -19.56 2.02 18.09
C LEU A 101 -20.54 3.08 18.61
N LEU A 102 -21.27 3.78 17.73
CA LEU A 102 -22.23 4.81 18.12
C LEU A 102 -23.51 4.22 18.71
N VAL A 103 -23.91 3.02 18.29
CA VAL A 103 -25.16 2.40 18.73
C VAL A 103 -24.93 1.33 19.79
N MET A 104 -23.76 0.70 19.83
CA MET A 104 -23.44 -0.45 20.68
C MET A 104 -23.76 -0.22 22.18
N PRO A 105 -24.31 -1.23 22.88
CA PRO A 105 -24.61 -1.10 24.30
C PRO A 105 -23.31 -1.04 25.14
N ARG A 106 -23.39 -0.41 26.32
CA ARG A 106 -22.22 -0.16 27.19
C ARG A 106 -21.38 -1.41 27.48
N HIS A 107 -22.02 -2.54 27.74
CA HIS A 107 -21.35 -3.79 28.08
C HIS A 107 -20.51 -4.37 26.93
N MET A 108 -20.88 -4.10 25.67
CA MET A 108 -20.09 -4.46 24.49
C MET A 108 -19.03 -3.39 24.15
N LEU A 109 -19.28 -2.14 24.54
CA LEU A 109 -18.42 -1.00 24.22
C LEU A 109 -17.07 -1.07 24.97
N LEU A 110 -17.06 -1.52 26.23
CA LEU A 110 -15.83 -1.56 27.04
C LEU A 110 -14.73 -2.47 26.45
N PRO A 111 -15.00 -3.73 26.07
CA PRO A 111 -14.02 -4.57 25.38
C PRO A 111 -13.46 -3.92 24.11
N HIS A 112 -14.32 -3.32 23.29
CA HIS A 112 -13.90 -2.61 22.08
C HIS A 112 -13.04 -1.38 22.40
N ALA A 113 -13.39 -0.61 23.44
CA ALA A 113 -12.63 0.55 23.86
C ALA A 113 -11.19 0.19 24.26
N LEU A 114 -11.01 -0.93 24.97
CA LEU A 114 -9.69 -1.45 25.34
C LEU A 114 -8.88 -1.89 24.11
N GLU A 115 -9.54 -2.58 23.17
CA GLU A 115 -8.90 -2.96 21.92
C GLU A 115 -8.47 -1.74 21.10
N ILE A 116 -9.35 -0.75 20.94
CA ILE A 116 -9.07 0.51 20.25
C ILE A 116 -7.89 1.21 20.88
N GLN A 117 -7.84 1.35 22.22
CA GLN A 117 -6.71 1.96 22.92
C GLN A 117 -5.40 1.22 22.63
N GLN A 118 -5.40 -0.11 22.74
CA GLN A 118 -4.22 -0.92 22.49
C GLN A 118 -3.76 -0.84 21.03
N GLN A 119 -4.68 -0.86 20.08
CA GLN A 119 -4.38 -0.71 18.66
C GLN A 119 -3.87 0.69 18.34
N PHE A 120 -4.44 1.73 18.94
CA PHE A 120 -3.99 3.12 18.80
C PHE A 120 -2.53 3.27 19.23
N GLU A 121 -2.20 2.77 20.43
CA GLU A 121 -0.83 2.82 20.97
C GLU A 121 0.19 2.12 20.07
N ARG A 122 -0.20 0.99 19.48
CA ARG A 122 0.65 0.17 18.61
C ARG A 122 0.82 0.76 17.22
N ARG A 123 -0.25 1.29 16.61
CA ARG A 123 -0.30 1.62 15.17
C ARG A 123 -0.03 3.09 14.88
N VAL A 124 -0.43 4.00 15.75
CA VAL A 124 -0.05 5.41 15.62
C VAL A 124 1.43 5.50 16.01
N THR A 125 2.26 6.19 15.24
CA THR A 125 3.69 6.38 15.58
C THR A 125 4.03 7.84 15.83
N ASP A 126 3.22 8.76 15.33
CA ASP A 126 3.37 10.20 15.53
C ASP A 126 3.18 10.56 17.01
N SER A 127 4.22 11.12 17.62
CA SER A 127 4.24 11.50 19.03
C SER A 127 3.25 12.62 19.34
N ALA A 128 3.02 13.55 18.39
CA ALA A 128 2.06 14.64 18.57
C ALA A 128 0.62 14.11 18.60
N GLN A 129 0.25 13.24 17.65
CA GLN A 129 -1.05 12.57 17.67
C GLN A 129 -1.22 11.67 18.90
N LYS A 130 -0.18 10.92 19.32
CA LYS A 130 -0.24 10.15 20.57
C LYS A 130 -0.48 11.01 21.80
N ALA A 131 0.26 12.10 21.94
CA ALA A 131 0.11 13.00 23.07
C ALA A 131 -1.29 13.64 23.10
N LEU A 132 -1.85 13.96 21.93
CA LEU A 132 -3.17 14.56 21.81
C LEU A 132 -4.32 13.57 22.15
N TRP A 133 -4.19 12.28 21.81
CA TRP A 133 -5.26 11.29 22.04
C TRP A 133 -5.12 10.52 23.37
N LEU A 134 -3.88 10.24 23.81
CA LEU A 134 -3.58 9.47 25.02
C LEU A 134 -3.12 10.37 26.18
N GLY A 135 -2.73 11.62 25.92
CA GLY A 135 -2.12 12.51 26.91
C GLY A 135 -0.60 12.35 26.97
N ALA A 136 0.11 13.34 27.51
CA ALA A 136 1.57 13.32 27.64
C ALA A 136 2.09 12.09 28.41
N GLU A 137 1.35 11.65 29.43
CA GLU A 137 1.65 10.46 30.25
C GLU A 137 0.85 9.21 29.85
N ARG A 138 0.12 9.25 28.73
CA ARG A 138 -0.78 8.19 28.26
C ARG A 138 -2.00 7.89 29.14
N THR A 139 -2.21 8.67 30.20
CA THR A 139 -3.27 8.46 31.20
C THR A 139 -4.35 9.54 31.18
N SER A 140 -4.04 10.72 30.63
CA SER A 140 -4.88 11.92 30.71
C SER A 140 -5.56 12.33 29.40
N GLY A 141 -5.32 11.63 28.31
CA GLY A 141 -5.93 11.95 27.02
C GLY A 141 -7.39 11.49 26.90
N PRO A 142 -8.13 12.02 25.92
CA PRO A 142 -9.56 11.74 25.72
C PRO A 142 -9.86 10.24 25.58
N LEU A 143 -9.00 9.48 24.89
CA LEU A 143 -9.20 8.04 24.71
C LEU A 143 -9.03 7.27 26.03
N SER A 144 -7.99 7.60 26.80
CA SER A 144 -7.72 7.00 28.11
C SER A 144 -8.83 7.35 29.12
N GLN A 145 -9.33 8.58 29.10
CA GLN A 145 -10.48 9.01 29.92
C GLN A 145 -11.75 8.23 29.58
N CYS A 146 -12.06 8.05 28.29
CA CYS A 146 -13.24 7.29 27.87
C CYS A 146 -13.20 5.84 28.40
N VAL A 147 -12.05 5.19 28.34
CA VAL A 147 -11.88 3.82 28.87
C VAL A 147 -12.14 3.77 30.38
N ARG A 148 -11.65 4.77 31.14
CA ARG A 148 -11.88 4.87 32.59
C ARG A 148 -13.36 5.07 32.94
N VAL A 149 -14.05 5.96 32.22
CA VAL A 149 -15.50 6.18 32.36
C VAL A 149 -16.28 4.90 32.08
N LEU A 150 -15.89 4.15 31.05
CA LEU A 150 -16.55 2.89 30.71
C LEU A 150 -16.29 1.77 31.73
N ARG A 151 -15.13 1.77 32.40
CA ARG A 151 -14.84 0.90 33.56
C ARG A 151 -15.62 1.27 34.82
N GLY A 152 -16.27 2.43 34.84
CA GLY A 152 -16.99 2.92 36.02
C GLY A 152 -16.09 3.60 37.05
N GLU A 153 -14.88 4.01 36.65
CA GLU A 153 -14.02 4.82 37.51
C GLU A 153 -14.62 6.23 37.65
N ALA A 154 -14.57 6.79 38.87
CA ALA A 154 -15.06 8.14 39.10
C ALA A 154 -14.24 9.15 38.27
N PRO A 155 -14.88 10.09 37.55
CA PRO A 155 -14.17 11.15 36.86
C PRO A 155 -13.41 11.99 37.89
N ALA A 156 -12.20 12.45 37.52
CA ALA A 156 -11.44 13.33 38.37
C ALA A 156 -12.24 14.63 38.62
N SER A 157 -12.15 15.22 39.81
CA SER A 157 -12.85 16.46 40.13
C SER A 157 -12.44 17.65 39.24
N SER A 158 -11.28 17.54 38.59
CA SER A 158 -10.75 18.50 37.61
C SER A 158 -11.24 18.28 36.18
N ASP A 159 -12.01 17.22 35.92
CA ASP A 159 -12.50 16.87 34.57
C ASP A 159 -13.76 17.68 34.26
N PRO A 160 -13.82 18.48 33.18
CA PRO A 160 -15.02 19.23 32.80
C PRO A 160 -16.25 18.34 32.59
N ASP A 161 -16.04 17.04 32.34
CA ASP A 161 -17.10 16.08 32.05
C ASP A 161 -17.67 15.41 33.31
N ALA A 162 -17.12 15.71 34.49
CA ALA A 162 -17.58 15.18 35.77
C ALA A 162 -19.01 15.63 36.14
N SER A 163 -19.44 16.79 35.65
CA SER A 163 -20.76 17.38 35.89
C SER A 163 -21.84 16.93 34.90
N LEU A 164 -21.46 16.22 33.83
CA LEU A 164 -22.38 15.82 32.77
C LEU A 164 -23.24 14.60 33.17
N PRO A 165 -24.50 14.54 32.72
CA PRO A 165 -25.34 13.36 32.83
C PRO A 165 -24.66 12.11 32.25
N GLU A 166 -24.93 10.94 32.85
CA GLU A 166 -24.30 9.68 32.42
C GLU A 166 -24.53 9.35 30.94
N ALA A 167 -25.73 9.64 30.43
CA ALA A 167 -26.06 9.45 29.02
C ALA A 167 -25.21 10.33 28.07
N GLU A 168 -24.97 11.59 28.45
CA GLU A 168 -24.15 12.52 27.65
C GLU A 168 -22.67 12.12 27.68
N ARG A 169 -22.15 11.72 28.84
CA ARG A 169 -20.78 11.18 28.96
C ARG A 169 -20.59 9.95 28.07
N LEU A 170 -21.58 9.05 28.06
CA LEU A 170 -21.53 7.84 27.25
C LEU A 170 -21.61 8.16 25.75
N ALA A 171 -22.46 9.09 25.33
CA ALA A 171 -22.51 9.57 23.95
C ALA A 171 -21.17 10.17 23.51
N ARG A 172 -20.53 10.96 24.38
CA ARG A 172 -19.20 11.51 24.10
C ARG A 172 -18.13 10.43 24.01
N CYS A 173 -18.14 9.44 24.90
CA CYS A 173 -17.24 8.30 24.83
C CYS A 173 -17.34 7.58 23.49
N ARG A 174 -18.57 7.36 22.98
CA ARG A 174 -18.79 6.75 21.67
C ARG A 174 -18.18 7.57 20.53
N HIS A 175 -18.33 8.90 20.55
CA HIS A 175 -17.73 9.77 19.54
C HIS A 175 -16.20 9.81 19.60
N VAL A 176 -15.61 9.78 20.80
CA VAL A 176 -14.16 9.70 20.96
C VAL A 176 -13.63 8.36 20.44
N LEU A 177 -14.30 7.24 20.78
CA LEU A 177 -13.94 5.92 20.26
C LEU A 177 -14.08 5.85 18.75
N TRP A 178 -15.16 6.41 18.19
CA TRP A 178 -15.38 6.52 16.76
C TRP A 178 -14.25 7.29 16.06
N GLY A 179 -13.86 8.45 16.60
CA GLY A 179 -12.75 9.24 16.08
C GLY A 179 -11.41 8.51 16.16
N ALA A 180 -11.12 7.88 17.31
CA ALA A 180 -9.89 7.11 17.50
C ALA A 180 -9.81 5.92 16.54
N GLN A 181 -10.92 5.18 16.38
CA GLN A 181 -11.03 4.07 15.43
C GLN A 181 -10.86 4.56 13.99
N GLY A 182 -11.42 5.73 13.63
CA GLY A 182 -11.20 6.37 12.33
C GLY A 182 -9.72 6.64 12.05
N VAL A 183 -8.98 7.19 13.03
CA VAL A 183 -7.53 7.42 12.89
C VAL A 183 -6.76 6.11 12.71
N ILE A 184 -7.13 5.05 13.45
CA ILE A 184 -6.50 3.73 13.31
C ILE A 184 -6.78 3.17 11.91
N ASN A 185 -8.04 3.19 11.48
CA ASN A 185 -8.47 2.65 10.20
C ASN A 185 -7.79 3.38 9.04
N ASP A 186 -7.72 4.71 9.07
CA ASP A 186 -7.00 5.51 8.06
C ASP A 186 -5.52 5.09 7.93
N ARG A 187 -4.85 4.80 9.05
CA ARG A 187 -3.45 4.35 9.04
C ARG A 187 -3.32 2.95 8.47
N VAL A 188 -4.23 2.04 8.82
CA VAL A 188 -4.26 0.67 8.33
C VAL A 188 -4.53 0.65 6.83
N ASP A 189 -5.54 1.39 6.38
CA ASP A 189 -5.93 1.47 4.98
C ASP A 189 -4.82 2.08 4.14
N LYS A 190 -4.19 3.18 4.59
CA LYS A 190 -3.02 3.75 3.92
C LYS A 190 -1.88 2.74 3.79
N THR A 191 -1.57 2.01 4.86
CA THR A 191 -0.48 1.03 4.85
C THR A 191 -0.78 -0.15 3.93
N PHE A 192 -1.99 -0.69 4.01
CA PHE A 192 -2.45 -1.78 3.15
C PHE A 192 -2.47 -1.37 1.68
N TRP A 193 -2.95 -0.16 1.40
CA TRP A 193 -2.99 0.41 0.06
C TRP A 193 -1.59 0.61 -0.52
N GLN A 194 -0.65 1.15 0.26
CA GLN A 194 0.76 1.25 -0.12
C GLN A 194 1.35 -0.13 -0.42
N LEU A 195 1.12 -1.12 0.45
CA LEU A 195 1.59 -2.48 0.23
C LEU A 195 1.01 -3.08 -1.06
N SER A 196 -0.29 -2.93 -1.29
CA SER A 196 -0.97 -3.46 -2.47
C SER A 196 -0.43 -2.87 -3.76
N ILE A 197 -0.20 -1.55 -3.82
CA ILE A 197 0.38 -0.89 -4.98
C ILE A 197 1.82 -1.33 -5.21
N ASN A 198 2.63 -1.41 -4.14
CA ASN A 198 4.03 -1.82 -4.27
C ASN A 198 4.15 -3.25 -4.81
N VAL A 199 3.34 -4.17 -4.29
CA VAL A 199 3.27 -5.54 -4.79
C VAL A 199 2.78 -5.57 -6.24
N SER A 200 1.77 -4.77 -6.59
CA SER A 200 1.26 -4.70 -7.96
C SER A 200 2.30 -4.17 -8.95
N ILE A 201 3.04 -3.11 -8.59
CA ILE A 201 4.14 -2.58 -9.39
C ILE A 201 5.24 -3.63 -9.55
N GLN A 202 5.57 -4.37 -8.49
CA GLN A 202 6.59 -5.42 -8.55
C GLN A 202 6.19 -6.58 -9.47
N VAL A 203 4.93 -7.04 -9.38
CA VAL A 203 4.39 -8.08 -10.27
C VAL A 203 4.40 -7.61 -11.72
N LEU A 204 3.89 -6.41 -11.98
CA LEU A 204 3.87 -5.83 -13.34
C LEU A 204 5.28 -5.58 -13.88
N SER A 205 6.23 -5.14 -13.04
CA SER A 205 7.64 -4.98 -13.42
C SER A 205 8.28 -6.33 -13.77
N THR A 206 7.93 -7.39 -13.04
CA THR A 206 8.40 -8.75 -13.34
C THR A 206 7.85 -9.24 -14.68
N LEU A 207 6.55 -9.03 -14.94
CA LEU A 207 5.94 -9.35 -16.23
C LEU A 207 6.56 -8.53 -17.38
N LEU A 208 6.83 -7.25 -17.14
CA LEU A 208 7.51 -6.39 -18.10
C LEU A 208 8.92 -6.92 -18.39
N LEU A 209 9.69 -7.29 -17.36
CA LEU A 209 11.03 -7.86 -17.52
C LEU A 209 10.98 -9.13 -18.38
N ILE A 210 10.06 -10.06 -18.08
CA ILE A 210 9.85 -11.27 -18.88
C ILE A 210 9.52 -10.91 -20.34
N THR A 211 8.64 -9.92 -20.55
CA THR A 211 8.25 -9.47 -21.89
C THR A 211 9.44 -8.90 -22.66
N LEU A 212 10.25 -8.04 -22.02
CA LEU A 212 11.45 -7.47 -22.63
C LEU A 212 12.49 -8.56 -22.96
N SER A 213 12.66 -9.55 -22.07
CA SER A 213 13.55 -10.68 -22.32
C SER A 213 13.06 -11.55 -23.48
N LEU A 214 11.76 -11.84 -23.57
CA LEU A 214 11.18 -12.58 -24.69
C LEU A 214 11.34 -11.83 -26.01
N LEU A 215 11.08 -10.51 -26.03
CA LEU A 215 11.30 -9.67 -27.21
C LEU A 215 12.77 -9.66 -27.65
N ALA A 216 13.69 -9.55 -26.70
CA ALA A 216 15.12 -9.62 -26.99
C ALA A 216 15.54 -10.98 -27.54
N LEU A 217 15.01 -12.09 -26.99
CA LEU A 217 15.28 -13.45 -27.48
C LEU A 217 14.71 -13.68 -28.88
N LEU A 218 13.50 -13.21 -29.15
CA LEU A 218 12.87 -13.32 -30.48
C LEU A 218 13.58 -12.46 -31.53
N GLY A 219 14.07 -11.28 -31.13
CA GLY A 219 14.85 -10.39 -31.98
C GLY A 219 16.31 -10.82 -32.13
N PHE A 220 16.80 -11.78 -31.33
CA PHE A 220 18.18 -12.24 -31.38
C PHE A 220 18.38 -13.18 -32.57
N ASN A 221 19.20 -12.75 -33.53
CA ASN A 221 19.66 -13.60 -34.62
C ASN A 221 21.18 -13.81 -34.50
N ARG A 222 21.66 -15.03 -34.77
CA ARG A 222 23.11 -15.31 -34.75
C ARG A 222 23.89 -14.45 -35.76
N SER A 223 23.25 -14.04 -36.86
CA SER A 223 23.84 -13.14 -37.85
C SER A 223 24.21 -11.78 -37.27
N LEU A 224 23.39 -11.24 -36.34
CA LEU A 224 23.64 -9.96 -35.67
C LEU A 224 24.99 -9.93 -34.96
N VAL A 225 25.33 -11.00 -34.25
CA VAL A 225 26.59 -11.08 -33.49
C VAL A 225 27.80 -11.20 -34.41
N THR A 226 27.63 -11.79 -35.59
CA THR A 226 28.73 -12.01 -36.53
C THR A 226 29.02 -10.84 -37.45
N THR A 227 28.02 -9.98 -37.71
CA THR A 227 28.14 -8.83 -38.62
C THR A 227 28.09 -7.49 -37.88
N TRP A 228 28.21 -7.50 -36.55
CA TRP A 228 28.32 -6.30 -35.74
C TRP A 228 29.73 -5.73 -35.84
N PRO A 229 29.91 -4.40 -36.03
CA PRO A 229 28.88 -3.33 -36.08
C PRO A 229 28.34 -3.00 -37.49
N ASP A 230 28.86 -3.61 -38.56
CA ASP A 230 28.81 -3.06 -39.92
C ASP A 230 27.46 -3.16 -40.66
N ALA A 231 26.62 -4.18 -40.43
CA ALA A 231 25.48 -4.47 -41.32
C ALA A 231 24.08 -4.51 -40.67
N LEU A 232 23.98 -4.51 -39.34
CA LEU A 232 22.72 -4.79 -38.62
C LEU A 232 22.43 -3.80 -37.48
N VAL A 233 22.78 -2.53 -37.71
CA VAL A 233 22.70 -1.42 -36.75
C VAL A 233 21.32 -1.31 -36.07
N PRO A 234 20.16 -1.25 -36.77
CA PRO A 234 18.89 -0.99 -36.10
C PRO A 234 18.42 -2.12 -35.17
N GLN A 235 18.64 -3.38 -35.55
CA GLN A 235 18.25 -4.53 -34.72
C GLN A 235 19.19 -4.71 -33.52
N GLY A 236 20.49 -4.44 -33.68
CA GLY A 236 21.45 -4.47 -32.57
C GLY A 236 21.22 -3.33 -31.57
N LEU A 237 20.95 -2.11 -32.05
CA LEU A 237 20.55 -0.97 -31.21
C LEU A 237 19.27 -1.26 -30.44
N LEU A 238 18.26 -1.84 -31.10
CA LEU A 238 17.02 -2.25 -30.43
C LEU A 238 17.30 -3.27 -29.33
N LEU A 239 18.11 -4.30 -29.59
CA LEU A 239 18.40 -5.33 -28.60
C LEU A 239 19.19 -4.78 -27.39
N LEU A 240 20.20 -3.93 -27.63
CA LEU A 240 20.98 -3.30 -26.57
C LEU A 240 20.15 -2.29 -25.76
N SER A 241 19.26 -1.53 -26.41
CA SER A 241 18.31 -0.65 -25.71
C SER A 241 17.29 -1.42 -24.88
N LEU A 242 16.80 -2.58 -25.34
CA LEU A 242 15.96 -3.48 -24.55
C LEU A 242 16.71 -4.03 -23.34
N MET A 243 18.00 -4.34 -23.48
CA MET A 243 18.86 -4.73 -22.34
C MET A 243 19.03 -3.59 -21.34
N GLY A 244 19.19 -2.35 -21.81
CA GLY A 244 19.18 -1.15 -20.95
C GLY A 244 17.87 -0.97 -20.20
N ALA A 245 16.73 -1.11 -20.89
CA ALA A 245 15.42 -1.07 -20.27
C ALA A 245 15.27 -2.16 -19.19
N ALA A 246 15.70 -3.39 -19.47
CA ALA A 246 15.69 -4.50 -18.52
C ALA A 246 16.55 -4.18 -17.28
N GLY A 247 17.72 -3.57 -17.46
CA GLY A 247 18.58 -3.10 -16.35
C GLY A 247 17.87 -2.10 -15.43
N ALA A 248 17.15 -1.13 -16.00
CA ALA A 248 16.35 -0.18 -15.23
C ALA A 248 15.18 -0.86 -14.50
N VAL A 249 14.50 -1.83 -15.12
CA VAL A 249 13.45 -2.62 -14.47
C VAL A 249 13.99 -3.41 -13.28
N VAL A 250 15.16 -4.04 -13.42
CA VAL A 250 15.84 -4.75 -12.32
C VAL A 250 16.19 -3.78 -11.19
N SER A 251 16.69 -2.58 -11.52
CA SER A 251 16.96 -1.53 -10.52
C SER A 251 15.71 -1.17 -9.72
N ASN A 252 14.59 -0.97 -10.43
CA ASN A 252 13.29 -0.66 -9.82
C ASN A 252 12.79 -1.78 -8.90
N MET A 253 13.02 -3.06 -9.26
CA MET A 253 12.64 -4.20 -8.42
C MET A 253 13.51 -4.33 -7.16
N LEU A 254 14.78 -3.91 -7.22
CA LEU A 254 15.72 -3.98 -6.10
C LEU A 254 15.65 -2.75 -5.19
N SER A 255 15.23 -1.59 -5.70
CA SER A 255 15.00 -0.39 -4.91
C SER A 255 13.76 -0.56 -4.04
N LYS A 256 13.95 -0.99 -2.78
CA LYS A 256 12.90 -1.05 -1.74
C LYS A 256 12.54 0.34 -1.21
N GLU A 257 12.22 1.29 -2.08
CA GLU A 257 11.74 2.58 -1.61
C GLU A 257 10.31 2.41 -1.10
N ARG A 258 10.08 2.72 0.18
CA ARG A 258 8.73 2.74 0.75
C ARG A 258 8.04 3.99 0.23
N PHE A 259 7.18 3.80 -0.77
CA PHE A 259 6.50 4.90 -1.42
C PHE A 259 5.52 5.58 -0.46
N VAL A 260 5.73 6.87 -0.22
CA VAL A 260 4.74 7.74 0.42
C VAL A 260 3.76 8.14 -0.66
N VAL A 261 2.79 7.28 -0.90
CA VAL A 261 1.81 7.59 -1.93
C VAL A 261 0.73 8.46 -1.31
N ALA A 262 0.59 9.67 -1.83
CA ALA A 262 -0.59 10.48 -1.58
C ALA A 262 -1.80 9.80 -2.23
N THR A 263 -2.86 9.64 -1.48
CA THR A 263 -4.18 9.18 -1.93
C THR A 263 -4.62 10.02 -3.13
N GLY A 264 -4.42 9.50 -4.34
CA GLY A 264 -4.62 10.22 -5.61
C GLY A 264 -4.55 9.30 -6.84
N ALA A 265 -4.50 9.88 -8.04
CA ALA A 265 -4.53 9.13 -9.30
C ALA A 265 -3.34 8.16 -9.46
N THR A 266 -3.58 6.89 -9.13
CA THR A 266 -2.58 5.80 -9.13
C THR A 266 -1.94 5.57 -10.49
N SER A 267 -2.63 5.89 -11.58
CA SER A 267 -2.16 5.70 -12.96
C SER A 267 -0.83 6.40 -13.25
N ARG A 268 -0.59 7.59 -12.65
CA ARG A 268 0.66 8.35 -12.84
C ARG A 268 1.86 7.58 -12.29
N PHE A 269 1.68 6.89 -11.16
CA PHE A 269 2.73 6.08 -10.54
C PHE A 269 3.02 4.83 -11.39
N PHE A 270 1.99 4.15 -11.87
CA PHE A 270 2.19 3.02 -12.78
C PHE A 270 2.90 3.42 -14.08
N ALA A 271 2.49 4.52 -14.70
CA ALA A 271 3.14 5.03 -15.92
C ALA A 271 4.62 5.37 -15.67
N TYR A 272 4.92 6.00 -14.53
CA TYR A 272 6.29 6.33 -14.18
C TYR A 272 7.18 5.08 -14.02
N HIS A 273 6.74 4.08 -13.24
CA HIS A 273 7.55 2.89 -12.98
C HIS A 273 7.59 1.88 -14.13
N LEU A 274 6.50 1.74 -14.89
CA LEU A 274 6.39 0.72 -15.96
C LEU A 274 6.76 1.25 -17.35
N LEU A 275 6.82 2.57 -17.56
CA LEU A 275 7.15 3.15 -18.87
C LEU A 275 8.34 4.08 -18.80
N VAL A 276 8.29 5.11 -17.93
CA VAL A 276 9.32 6.16 -17.90
C VAL A 276 10.68 5.61 -17.48
N LYS A 277 10.74 4.82 -16.40
CA LYS A 277 11.99 4.20 -15.93
C LYS A 277 12.65 3.28 -16.98
N PRO A 278 11.93 2.32 -17.61
CA PRO A 278 12.49 1.52 -18.70
C PRO A 278 12.98 2.36 -19.89
N VAL A 279 12.25 3.42 -20.28
CA VAL A 279 12.65 4.31 -21.39
C VAL A 279 13.95 5.04 -21.06
N ILE A 280 14.11 5.53 -19.83
CA ILE A 280 15.37 6.11 -19.34
C ILE A 280 16.51 5.09 -19.42
N GLY A 281 16.26 3.84 -19.02
CA GLY A 281 17.25 2.77 -19.11
C GLY A 281 17.69 2.47 -20.54
N ALA A 282 16.73 2.41 -21.47
CA ALA A 282 16.98 2.24 -22.90
C ALA A 282 17.82 3.41 -23.46
N PHE A 283 17.47 4.64 -23.11
CA PHE A 283 18.19 5.84 -23.53
C PHE A 283 19.62 5.88 -22.99
N ALA A 284 19.84 5.46 -21.74
CA ALA A 284 21.17 5.38 -21.14
C ALA A 284 22.06 4.36 -21.87
N ALA A 285 21.51 3.19 -22.23
CA ALA A 285 22.23 2.20 -23.02
C ALA A 285 22.60 2.71 -24.42
N LEU A 286 21.69 3.42 -25.09
CA LEU A 286 21.99 4.03 -26.40
C LEU A 286 23.06 5.12 -26.29
N THR A 287 23.00 5.96 -25.27
CA THR A 287 24.02 6.98 -25.01
C THR A 287 25.38 6.34 -24.76
N LEU A 288 25.44 5.27 -23.96
CA LEU A 288 26.66 4.52 -23.72
C LEU A 288 27.25 3.97 -25.03
N LEU A 289 26.40 3.45 -25.91
CA LEU A 289 26.82 2.94 -27.21
C LEU A 289 27.36 4.04 -28.12
N LEU A 290 26.73 5.22 -28.14
CA LEU A 290 27.26 6.38 -28.88
C LEU A 290 28.63 6.82 -28.33
N VAL A 291 28.80 6.78 -27.01
CA VAL A 291 30.10 7.05 -26.37
C VAL A 291 31.14 6.01 -26.78
N GLU A 292 30.77 4.74 -26.86
CA GLU A 292 31.66 3.68 -27.29
C GLU A 292 32.06 3.82 -28.77
N GLN A 293 31.10 4.09 -29.67
CA GLN A 293 31.37 4.33 -31.08
C GLN A 293 32.25 5.57 -31.33
N SER A 294 32.20 6.55 -30.43
CA SER A 294 33.06 7.74 -30.53
C SER A 294 34.54 7.45 -30.25
N ASN A 295 34.88 6.32 -29.60
CA ASN A 295 36.23 5.96 -29.16
C ASN A 295 36.93 7.03 -28.29
N LEU A 296 36.17 7.99 -27.71
CA LEU A 296 36.73 9.09 -26.92
C LEU A 296 36.97 8.67 -25.46
N LEU A 297 35.98 8.03 -24.84
CA LEU A 297 36.00 7.71 -23.40
C LEU A 297 36.08 6.21 -23.12
N LEU A 298 35.38 5.41 -23.92
CA LEU A 298 35.25 3.97 -23.75
C LEU A 298 35.47 3.30 -25.10
N ALA A 299 36.27 2.24 -25.14
CA ALA A 299 36.40 1.37 -26.30
C ALA A 299 36.39 -0.10 -25.86
N VAL A 300 35.64 -0.95 -26.57
CA VAL A 300 35.60 -2.40 -26.34
C VAL A 300 36.13 -3.11 -27.58
N VAL A 301 37.38 -3.57 -27.53
CA VAL A 301 38.12 -4.00 -28.72
C VAL A 301 38.55 -5.46 -28.61
N PRO A 302 38.46 -6.26 -29.69
CA PRO A 302 38.97 -7.64 -29.66
C PRO A 302 40.50 -7.68 -29.63
N ARG A 303 41.06 -8.72 -29.01
CA ARG A 303 42.49 -8.88 -28.73
C ARG A 303 43.38 -8.83 -29.97
N GLY A 304 42.86 -9.24 -31.13
CA GLY A 304 43.58 -9.18 -32.41
C GLY A 304 43.84 -7.75 -32.89
N LEU A 305 42.90 -6.82 -32.67
CA LEU A 305 43.00 -5.41 -33.07
C LEU A 305 43.74 -4.55 -32.03
N ALA A 306 43.76 -4.99 -30.77
CA ALA A 306 44.49 -4.29 -29.70
C ALA A 306 46.02 -4.35 -29.89
N ASN A 307 46.54 -5.37 -30.58
CA ASN A 307 47.98 -5.50 -30.85
C ASN A 307 48.44 -4.67 -32.05
N ASP A 308 47.55 -4.36 -33.00
CA ASP A 308 47.85 -3.49 -34.16
C ASP A 308 47.65 -2.00 -33.84
N ALA A 309 46.93 -1.67 -32.76
CA ALA A 309 46.59 -0.32 -32.36
C ALA A 309 47.34 0.14 -31.11
N GLY A 310 48.62 0.47 -31.26
CA GLY A 310 49.35 1.31 -30.29
C GLY A 310 48.79 2.72 -30.10
N ASN A 311 47.57 3.01 -30.61
CA ASN A 311 46.98 4.34 -30.75
C ASN A 311 45.46 4.37 -30.44
N ASN A 312 44.92 3.46 -29.62
CA ASN A 312 43.56 3.65 -29.11
C ASN A 312 43.56 4.75 -28.04
N SER A 313 43.05 5.94 -28.39
CA SER A 313 43.01 7.14 -27.55
C SER A 313 41.93 7.13 -26.46
N ALA A 314 41.14 6.04 -26.34
CA ALA A 314 40.09 5.93 -25.34
C ALA A 314 40.67 5.81 -23.94
N LEU A 315 40.13 6.58 -22.98
CA LEU A 315 40.56 6.55 -21.58
C LEU A 315 40.36 5.19 -20.91
N LEU A 316 39.27 4.49 -21.24
CA LEU A 316 38.99 3.13 -20.77
C LEU A 316 38.96 2.16 -21.95
N ASN A 317 39.86 1.17 -21.93
CA ASN A 317 39.95 0.16 -22.99
C ASN A 317 39.69 -1.23 -22.40
N ILE A 318 38.61 -1.89 -22.85
CA ILE A 318 38.24 -3.24 -22.46
C ILE A 318 38.60 -4.19 -23.60
N VAL A 319 39.64 -5.00 -23.40
CA VAL A 319 40.11 -5.96 -24.40
C VAL A 319 39.42 -7.31 -24.21
N VAL A 320 38.73 -7.79 -25.25
CA VAL A 320 37.97 -9.06 -25.22
C VAL A 320 38.50 -10.03 -26.27
N LYS A 321 38.17 -11.32 -26.17
CA LYS A 321 38.72 -12.38 -27.05
C LYS A 321 38.38 -12.16 -28.53
N ASP A 322 37.10 -12.04 -28.86
CA ASP A 322 36.57 -12.00 -30.23
C ASP A 322 35.42 -10.98 -30.35
N TRP A 323 35.03 -10.61 -31.57
CA TRP A 323 33.88 -9.71 -31.86
C TRP A 323 32.56 -10.17 -31.25
N ARG A 324 32.34 -11.48 -31.13
CA ARG A 324 31.16 -12.02 -30.42
C ARG A 324 31.14 -11.59 -28.97
N ALA A 325 32.30 -11.58 -28.33
CA ALA A 325 32.44 -11.22 -26.94
C ALA A 325 32.35 -9.70 -26.74
N VAL A 326 32.70 -8.89 -27.74
CA VAL A 326 32.42 -7.44 -27.77
C VAL A 326 30.92 -7.18 -27.67
N PHE A 327 30.11 -7.84 -28.50
CA PHE A 327 28.65 -7.68 -28.45
C PHE A 327 28.06 -8.03 -27.07
N PHE A 328 28.46 -9.16 -26.49
CA PHE A 328 27.99 -9.55 -25.15
C PHE A 328 28.52 -8.64 -24.03
N ALA A 329 29.73 -8.09 -24.17
CA ALA A 329 30.24 -7.09 -23.24
C ALA A 329 29.43 -5.79 -23.32
N LEU A 330 29.09 -5.32 -24.52
CA LEU A 330 28.22 -4.15 -24.72
C LEU A 330 26.80 -4.40 -24.19
N ALA A 331 26.27 -5.62 -24.35
CA ALA A 331 24.98 -6.00 -23.77
C ALA A 331 25.02 -5.95 -22.23
N ALA A 332 26.07 -6.49 -21.61
CA ALA A 332 26.26 -6.43 -20.16
C ALA A 332 26.39 -4.98 -19.68
N LEU A 333 27.19 -4.16 -20.37
CA LEU A 333 27.34 -2.74 -20.05
C LEU A 333 26.03 -1.96 -20.25
N SER A 334 25.21 -2.34 -21.23
CA SER A 334 23.89 -1.74 -21.44
C SER A 334 22.95 -2.00 -20.26
N VAL A 335 22.91 -3.23 -19.74
CA VAL A 335 22.16 -3.57 -18.52
C VAL A 335 22.66 -2.73 -17.34
N VAL A 336 23.98 -2.63 -17.17
CA VAL A 336 24.61 -1.84 -16.10
C VAL A 336 24.27 -0.35 -16.22
N ALA A 337 24.37 0.21 -17.42
CA ALA A 337 24.03 1.62 -17.68
C ALA A 337 22.57 1.91 -17.35
N GLY A 338 21.64 1.06 -17.79
CA GLY A 338 20.23 1.20 -17.46
C GLY A 338 19.94 1.11 -15.96
N TYR A 339 20.61 0.18 -15.26
CA TYR A 339 20.50 0.03 -13.81
C TYR A 339 20.94 1.29 -13.05
N PHE A 340 22.10 1.85 -13.41
CA PHE A 340 22.65 3.06 -12.77
C PHE A 340 21.86 4.32 -13.13
N ALA A 341 21.36 4.43 -14.36
CA ALA A 341 20.54 5.57 -14.78
C ALA A 341 19.27 5.69 -13.94
N ASP A 342 18.57 4.57 -13.69
CA ASP A 342 17.40 4.58 -12.81
C ASP A 342 17.77 4.98 -11.38
N ARG A 343 18.87 4.45 -10.84
CA ARG A 343 19.33 4.75 -9.48
C ARG A 343 19.68 6.24 -9.29
N PHE A 344 20.36 6.83 -10.26
CA PHE A 344 20.76 8.23 -10.22
C PHE A 344 19.54 9.16 -10.33
N LEU A 345 18.65 8.89 -11.29
CA LEU A 345 17.46 9.72 -11.52
C LEU A 345 16.37 9.54 -10.47
N SER A 346 16.22 8.35 -9.90
CA SER A 346 15.27 8.10 -8.81
C SER A 346 15.57 8.99 -7.61
N SER A 347 16.85 9.17 -7.25
CA SER A 347 17.26 10.07 -6.15
C SER A 347 16.82 11.52 -6.40
N ILE A 348 17.02 12.04 -7.61
CA ILE A 348 16.62 13.40 -7.99
C ILE A 348 15.09 13.54 -7.97
N MET A 349 14.40 12.56 -8.53
CA MET A 349 12.95 12.63 -8.67
C MET A 349 12.22 12.46 -7.34
N ASN A 350 12.73 11.62 -6.43
CA ASN A 350 12.19 11.49 -5.08
C ASN A 350 12.31 12.80 -4.30
N ASN A 351 13.40 13.56 -4.48
CA ASN A 351 13.53 14.88 -3.90
C ASN A 351 12.52 15.89 -4.47
N VAL A 352 12.21 15.82 -5.76
CA VAL A 352 11.19 16.67 -6.38
C VAL A 352 9.78 16.26 -5.94
N LEU A 353 9.46 14.97 -6.00
CA LEU A 353 8.16 14.43 -5.61
C LEU A 353 7.87 14.65 -4.13
N SER A 354 8.84 14.41 -3.24
CA SER A 354 8.66 14.69 -1.81
C SER A 354 8.39 16.17 -1.53
N ARG A 355 9.02 17.09 -2.25
CA ARG A 355 8.76 18.54 -2.12
C ARG A 355 7.36 18.91 -2.63
N LEU A 356 6.94 18.36 -3.76
CA LEU A 356 5.60 18.59 -4.33
C LEU A 356 4.49 17.98 -3.46
N LEU A 357 4.72 16.77 -2.92
CA LEU A 357 3.77 16.07 -2.05
C LEU A 357 3.70 16.71 -0.66
N GLY A 358 4.83 17.11 -0.08
CA GLY A 358 4.86 17.83 1.19
C GLY A 358 4.16 19.20 1.15
N GLN A 359 4.02 19.80 -0.03
CA GLN A 359 3.16 20.97 -0.23
C GLN A 359 1.67 20.59 -0.30
N SER A 360 1.32 19.44 -0.86
CA SER A 360 -0.06 18.96 -0.97
C SER A 360 -0.65 18.44 0.35
N GLU A 361 0.16 17.80 1.21
CA GLU A 361 -0.31 17.27 2.50
C GLU A 361 -0.62 18.36 3.52
N LYS A 362 -0.03 19.56 3.40
CA LYS A 362 -0.35 20.73 4.25
C LYS A 362 -1.78 21.24 4.08
N LEU A 363 -2.49 20.80 3.05
CA LEU A 363 -3.86 21.24 2.75
C LEU A 363 -4.93 20.32 3.34
N LEU A 364 -4.56 19.17 3.94
CA LEU A 364 -5.52 18.30 4.61
C LEU A 364 -5.63 18.70 6.08
N PRO A 365 -6.84 19.02 6.58
CA PRO A 365 -7.02 19.35 7.99
C PRO A 365 -6.59 18.17 8.87
N SER A 366 -5.80 18.47 9.90
CA SER A 366 -5.38 17.48 10.90
C SER A 366 -6.62 16.84 11.52
N SER A 367 -6.65 15.50 11.59
CA SER A 367 -7.67 14.73 12.30
C SER A 367 -7.51 14.92 13.81
N ALA A 368 -7.88 16.11 14.28
CA ALA A 368 -8.01 16.45 15.67
C ALA A 368 -9.15 15.64 16.30
N PRO A 369 -9.14 15.40 17.63
CA PRO A 369 -10.26 14.74 18.27
C PRO A 369 -11.48 15.67 18.12
N PRO A 370 -12.71 15.12 18.07
CA PRO A 370 -13.89 15.96 18.12
C PRO A 370 -13.77 16.85 19.35
N GLU A 371 -13.76 18.17 19.14
CA GLU A 371 -13.53 19.14 20.21
C GLU A 371 -14.45 18.77 21.37
N ALA A 372 -13.80 18.45 22.48
CA ALA A 372 -14.39 18.27 23.78
C ALA A 372 -15.14 19.56 24.17
N GLY A 373 -16.36 19.75 23.64
CA GLY A 373 -17.27 20.84 24.02
C GLY A 373 -17.30 22.09 23.13
N ALA A 374 -17.14 22.00 21.81
CA ALA A 374 -17.63 23.07 20.93
C ALA A 374 -19.04 22.72 20.43
N THR A 375 -20.02 23.25 21.14
CA THR A 375 -21.35 23.46 20.57
C THR A 375 -21.21 24.06 19.17
N SER A 376 -21.99 23.52 18.24
CA SER A 376 -22.29 24.18 16.98
C SER A 376 -22.70 25.62 17.24
N ARG A 377 -21.76 26.56 17.14
CA ARG A 377 -22.09 27.97 16.89
C ARG A 377 -22.55 28.03 15.45
N ARG A 378 -23.79 27.63 15.25
CA ARG A 378 -24.62 28.04 14.12
C ARG A 378 -24.48 29.56 14.06
N THR A 379 -23.76 30.04 13.07
CA THR A 379 -23.65 31.47 12.76
C THR A 379 -25.07 32.00 12.57
N GLU A 380 -25.55 32.79 13.52
CA GLU A 380 -26.68 33.66 13.26
C GLU A 380 -26.26 34.65 12.17
N PRO A 381 -27.08 34.83 11.13
CA PRO A 381 -26.84 35.87 10.14
C PRO A 381 -27.04 37.24 10.81
N LYS A 382 -26.05 38.12 10.65
CA LYS A 382 -26.22 39.56 10.82
C LYS A 382 -26.73 40.17 9.52
#